data_AF-A0A8H9F8S8-F1
#
_entry.id   AF-A0A8H9F8S8-F1
#
_cell.length_a   1.000
_cell.length_b   1.000
_cell.length_c   1.000
_cell.angle_alpha   90.00
_cell.angle_beta   90.00
_cell.angle_gamma   90.00
#
_symmetry.space_group_name_H-M   'P 1'
#
loop_
_entity.id
_entity.type
_entity.pdbx_description
1 polymer ?
#
loop_
_entity_poly.entity_id
_entity_poly.type
_entity_poly.pdbx_seq_one_letter_code
_entity_poly.pdbx_strand_id
1 'polypeptide(L)'
;MTKKKLKNQFTRKIYLHKLFDSVGWLAVSDYFFKYAMTTYKKKPESKKISGRDALYRDKVWFKEFEKQEWILRVDPNIIYMLTILDNHSKKTAILLHGFMSDGDSMAGMFYDLGYNVLLPDARAHGRSSGEYMGRERRYFALD
;
A
#
# COMPACT_ATOMS: atom_id res chain seq x y z
N MET A 1 -18.06 45.51 -33.11
CA MET A 1 -17.80 44.96 -31.76
C MET A 1 -16.84 45.89 -31.02
N THR A 2 -17.13 46.36 -29.79
CA THR A 2 -16.34 47.37 -29.07
C THR A 2 -14.98 46.84 -28.58
N LYS A 3 -13.91 47.65 -28.63
CA LYS A 3 -12.54 47.26 -28.18
C LYS A 3 -12.52 46.67 -26.75
N LYS A 4 -13.35 47.20 -25.84
CA LYS A 4 -13.53 46.69 -24.47
C LYS A 4 -14.12 45.27 -24.43
N LYS A 5 -15.09 44.98 -25.31
CA LYS A 5 -15.73 43.65 -25.44
C LYS A 5 -14.76 42.63 -26.04
N LEU A 6 -13.93 43.04 -26.99
CA LEU A 6 -12.86 42.20 -27.56
C LEU A 6 -11.76 41.90 -26.53
N LYS A 7 -11.32 42.90 -25.76
CA LYS A 7 -10.35 42.71 -24.67
C LYS A 7 -10.89 41.75 -23.61
N ASN A 8 -12.13 41.92 -23.14
CA ASN A 8 -12.75 41.00 -22.18
C ASN A 8 -12.91 39.57 -22.73
N GLN A 9 -13.28 39.40 -24.00
CA GLN A 9 -13.29 38.10 -24.66
C GLN A 9 -11.90 37.45 -24.68
N PHE A 10 -10.87 38.24 -24.98
CA PHE A 10 -9.49 37.78 -25.02
C PHE A 10 -8.98 37.38 -23.62
N THR A 11 -9.19 38.22 -22.61
CA THR A 11 -8.81 37.90 -21.23
C THR A 11 -9.54 36.65 -20.73
N ARG A 12 -10.83 36.50 -21.05
CA ARG A 12 -11.61 35.31 -20.69
C ARG A 12 -11.03 34.04 -21.32
N LYS A 13 -10.61 34.09 -22.59
CA LYS A 13 -9.93 32.95 -23.25
C LYS A 13 -8.63 32.57 -22.56
N ILE A 14 -7.83 33.54 -22.11
CA ILE A 14 -6.57 33.28 -21.38
C ILE A 14 -6.85 32.59 -20.04
N TYR A 15 -7.83 33.07 -19.27
CA TYR A 15 -8.19 32.43 -18.00
C TYR A 15 -8.74 31.02 -18.19
N LEU A 16 -9.53 30.79 -19.24
CA LEU A 16 -10.04 29.45 -19.58
C LEU A 16 -8.93 28.48 -19.94
N HIS A 17 -7.92 28.90 -20.72
CA HIS A 17 -6.75 28.08 -21.00
C HIS A 17 -5.96 27.73 -19.74
N LYS A 18 -5.66 28.73 -18.89
CA LYS A 18 -4.95 28.49 -17.62
C LYS A 18 -5.68 27.53 -16.69
N LEU A 19 -7.02 27.58 -16.67
CA LEU A 19 -7.84 26.67 -15.90
C LEU A 19 -7.81 25.25 -16.50
N PHE A 20 -7.84 25.13 -17.83
CA PHE A 20 -7.74 23.83 -18.50
C PHE A 20 -6.36 23.19 -18.26
N ASP A 21 -5.30 23.97 -18.37
CA ASP A 21 -3.92 23.51 -18.13
C ASP A 21 -3.73 23.06 -16.69
N SER A 22 -4.25 23.81 -15.70
CA SER A 22 -4.12 23.43 -14.28
C SER A 22 -4.88 22.15 -13.95
N VAL A 23 -6.08 21.97 -14.50
CA VAL A 23 -6.84 20.71 -14.36
C VAL A 23 -6.09 19.56 -15.03
N GLY A 24 -5.49 19.79 -16.20
CA GLY A 24 -4.65 18.81 -16.88
C GLY A 24 -3.44 18.37 -16.04
N TRP A 25 -2.72 19.33 -15.45
CA TRP A 25 -1.59 19.03 -14.57
C TRP A 25 -1.99 18.26 -13.31
N LEU A 26 -3.14 18.58 -12.71
CA LEU A 26 -3.67 17.84 -11.56
C LEU A 26 -3.99 16.39 -11.92
N ALA A 27 -4.59 16.15 -13.09
CA ALA A 27 -4.90 14.79 -13.55
C ALA A 27 -3.64 13.98 -13.85
N VAL A 28 -2.64 14.58 -14.49
CA VAL A 28 -1.34 13.94 -14.76
C VAL A 28 -0.60 13.63 -13.46
N SER A 29 -0.59 14.56 -12.51
CA SER A 29 0.02 14.35 -11.19
C SER A 29 -0.66 13.21 -10.43
N ASP A 30 -2.00 13.17 -10.41
CA ASP A 30 -2.75 12.07 -9.79
C ASP A 30 -2.45 10.72 -10.46
N TYR A 31 -2.33 10.68 -11.79
CA TYR A 31 -1.95 9.48 -12.52
C TYR A 31 -0.57 8.96 -12.09
N PHE A 32 0.46 9.82 -12.10
CA PHE A 32 1.81 9.40 -11.72
C PHE A 32 1.94 9.10 -10.22
N PHE A 33 1.24 9.83 -9.35
CA PHE A 33 1.18 9.50 -7.93
C PHE A 33 0.55 8.12 -7.73
N LYS A 34 -0.55 7.80 -8.40
CA LYS A 34 -1.14 6.46 -8.37
C LYS A 34 -0.16 5.43 -8.93
N TYR A 35 0.50 5.69 -10.04
CA TYR A 35 1.48 4.78 -10.60
C TYR A 35 2.66 4.49 -9.66
N ALA A 36 3.18 5.52 -8.98
CA ALA A 36 4.32 5.39 -8.08
C ALA A 36 3.93 4.82 -6.70
N MET A 37 2.75 5.18 -6.18
CA MET A 37 2.32 4.83 -4.82
C MET A 37 1.39 3.65 -4.76
N THR A 38 0.56 3.39 -5.78
CA THR A 38 -0.09 2.08 -5.82
C THR A 38 1.02 1.10 -6.14
N THR A 39 1.45 0.35 -5.11
CA THR A 39 1.98 -0.99 -5.34
C THR A 39 0.91 -1.64 -6.20
N TYR A 40 1.16 -1.74 -7.51
CA TYR A 40 0.36 -2.48 -8.49
C TYR A 40 -0.38 -3.55 -7.72
N LYS A 41 -1.73 -3.49 -7.63
CA LYS A 41 -2.55 -4.43 -6.86
C LYS A 41 -1.93 -5.79 -7.04
N LYS A 42 -1.06 -6.16 -6.11
CA LYS A 42 -0.17 -7.29 -6.32
C LYS A 42 -1.19 -8.37 -6.04
N LYS A 43 -1.75 -8.96 -7.10
CA LYS A 43 -2.25 -10.32 -6.95
C LYS A 43 -1.14 -11.04 -6.20
N PRO A 44 -1.44 -11.93 -5.25
CA PRO A 44 -0.42 -12.76 -4.63
C PRO A 44 0.20 -13.59 -5.76
N GLU A 45 1.10 -12.96 -6.50
CA GLU A 45 1.80 -13.51 -7.62
C GLU A 45 2.77 -14.43 -6.94
N SER A 46 2.69 -15.69 -7.35
CA SER A 46 3.65 -16.73 -7.12
C SER A 46 5.00 -16.34 -7.75
N LYS A 47 5.59 -15.22 -7.32
CA LYS A 47 6.98 -14.88 -7.60
C LYS A 47 7.76 -16.10 -7.17
N LYS A 48 8.24 -16.85 -8.15
CA LYS A 48 8.99 -18.07 -7.93
C LYS A 48 10.20 -17.66 -7.10
N ILE A 49 10.28 -18.15 -5.86
CA ILE A 49 11.39 -17.81 -4.97
C ILE A 49 12.65 -18.32 -5.68
N SER A 50 13.55 -17.42 -6.02
CA SER A 50 14.77 -17.76 -6.75
C SER A 50 15.69 -18.53 -5.82
N GLY A 51 16.20 -19.69 -6.23
CA GLY A 51 17.16 -20.46 -5.41
C GLY A 51 18.48 -19.73 -5.12
N ARG A 52 18.74 -18.61 -5.80
CA ARG A 52 19.90 -17.73 -5.55
C ARG A 52 19.61 -16.62 -4.54
N ASP A 53 18.40 -16.57 -3.99
CA ASP A 53 18.03 -15.59 -2.97
C ASP A 53 18.71 -15.96 -1.64
N ALA A 54 19.42 -15.00 -1.04
CA ALA A 54 20.09 -15.21 0.25
C ALA A 54 19.10 -15.59 1.36
N LEU A 55 17.82 -15.21 1.21
CA LEU A 55 16.74 -15.48 2.15
C LEU A 55 15.81 -16.61 1.65
N TYR A 56 16.27 -17.44 0.70
CA TYR A 56 15.46 -18.51 0.12
C TYR A 56 14.82 -19.42 1.18
N ARG A 57 15.64 -19.90 2.13
CA ARG A 57 15.19 -20.79 3.21
C ARG A 57 14.04 -20.16 4.01
N ASP A 58 14.23 -18.92 4.47
CA ASP A 58 13.27 -18.25 5.35
C ASP A 58 11.98 -17.90 4.58
N LYS A 59 12.08 -17.51 3.31
CA LYS A 59 10.91 -17.26 2.45
C LYS A 59 10.11 -18.53 2.16
N VAL A 60 10.78 -19.67 1.92
CA VAL A 60 10.12 -20.96 1.71
C VAL A 60 9.45 -21.43 3.00
N TRP A 61 10.20 -21.43 4.11
CA TRP A 61 9.67 -21.77 5.42
C TRP A 61 8.46 -20.91 5.77
N PHE A 62 8.58 -19.58 5.64
CA PHE A 62 7.48 -18.68 5.94
C PHE A 62 6.27 -18.96 5.04
N LYS A 63 6.46 -19.29 3.77
CA LYS A 63 5.36 -19.62 2.86
C LYS A 63 4.59 -20.87 3.31
N GLU A 64 5.30 -21.89 3.76
CA GLU A 64 4.75 -23.21 4.14
C GLU A 64 4.26 -23.26 5.60
N PHE A 65 4.77 -22.39 6.46
CA PHE A 65 4.41 -22.32 7.86
C PHE A 65 2.90 -22.06 8.04
N GLU A 66 2.27 -22.80 8.97
CA GLU A 66 0.87 -22.62 9.31
C GLU A 66 0.68 -21.30 10.07
N LYS A 67 -0.06 -20.38 9.46
CA LYS A 67 -0.25 -19.02 9.97
C LYS A 67 -1.62 -18.87 10.59
N GLN A 68 -1.66 -18.15 11.70
CA GLN A 68 -2.92 -17.58 12.19
C GLN A 68 -3.11 -16.20 11.55
N GLU A 69 -4.34 -15.91 11.12
CA GLU A 69 -4.69 -14.65 10.46
C GLU A 69 -5.74 -13.93 11.28
N TRP A 70 -5.43 -12.70 11.69
CA TRP A 70 -6.31 -11.86 12.51
C TRP A 70 -6.73 -10.62 11.75
N ILE A 71 -7.95 -10.19 12.03
CA ILE A 71 -8.56 -8.99 11.46
C ILE A 71 -8.68 -7.97 12.59
N LEU A 72 -7.96 -6.86 12.49
CA LEU A 72 -8.10 -5.73 13.39
C LEU A 72 -8.92 -4.63 12.71
N ARG A 73 -10.13 -4.40 13.19
CA ARG A 73 -10.98 -3.30 12.72
C ARG A 73 -10.79 -2.08 13.63
N VAL A 74 -10.22 -1.01 13.08
CA VAL A 74 -9.99 0.25 13.82
C VAL A 74 -11.19 1.18 13.70
N ASP A 75 -11.81 1.22 12.52
CA ASP A 75 -13.06 1.94 12.27
C ASP A 75 -13.85 1.22 11.15
N PRO A 76 -15.07 1.68 10.78
CA PRO A 76 -15.87 1.02 9.75
C PRO A 76 -15.15 0.84 8.39
N ASN A 77 -14.17 1.69 8.09
CA ASN A 77 -13.46 1.76 6.82
C ASN A 77 -11.99 1.30 6.90
N ILE A 78 -11.42 1.19 8.10
CA ILE A 78 -10.02 0.81 8.32
C ILE A 78 -9.94 -0.56 8.99
N ILE A 79 -9.40 -1.50 8.24
CA ILE A 79 -9.17 -2.89 8.63
C ILE A 79 -7.69 -3.19 8.39
N TYR A 80 -7.03 -3.73 9.40
CA TYR A 80 -5.69 -4.27 9.29
C TYR A 80 -5.75 -5.81 9.27
N MET A 81 -4.97 -6.42 8.39
CA MET A 81 -4.72 -7.85 8.37
C MET A 81 -3.41 -8.12 9.10
N LEU A 82 -3.43 -9.10 10.00
CA LEU A 82 -2.28 -9.45 10.81
C LEU A 82 -2.01 -10.94 10.68
N THR A 83 -0.80 -11.28 10.28
CA THR A 83 -0.32 -12.66 10.29
C THR A 83 0.43 -12.91 11.59
N ILE A 84 0.12 -14.02 12.25
CA ILE A 84 0.72 -14.43 13.52
C ILE A 84 1.43 -15.76 13.35
N LEU A 85 2.68 -15.79 13.83
CA LEU A 85 3.45 -17.00 14.03
C LEU A 85 3.57 -17.24 15.54
N ASP A 86 2.85 -18.23 16.04
CA ASP A 86 2.87 -18.60 17.46
C ASP A 86 4.07 -19.51 17.76
N ASN A 87 4.85 -19.12 18.77
CA ASN A 87 6.02 -19.84 19.25
C ASN A 87 5.88 -20.18 20.75
N HIS A 88 4.66 -20.04 21.29
CA HIS A 88 4.34 -20.22 22.72
C HIS A 88 5.27 -19.44 23.65
N SER A 89 5.76 -18.30 23.17
CA SER A 89 6.72 -17.47 23.87
C SER A 89 6.03 -16.43 24.74
N LYS A 90 6.73 -15.96 25.78
CA LYS A 90 6.30 -14.77 26.54
C LYS A 90 6.72 -13.45 25.88
N LYS A 91 7.47 -13.51 24.77
CA LYS A 91 7.96 -12.34 24.05
C LYS A 91 7.42 -12.34 22.63
N THR A 92 7.00 -11.17 22.15
CA THR A 92 6.45 -11.00 20.82
C THR A 92 7.22 -9.92 20.07
N ALA A 93 7.65 -10.22 18.85
CA ALA A 93 8.21 -9.28 17.91
C ALA A 93 7.11 -8.79 16.95
N ILE A 94 6.96 -7.47 16.81
CA ILE A 94 6.05 -6.86 15.85
C ILE A 94 6.89 -6.36 14.67
N LEU A 95 6.71 -6.95 13.50
CA LEU A 95 7.51 -6.66 12.31
C LEU A 95 6.70 -5.84 11.32
N LEU A 96 7.11 -4.58 11.13
CA LEU A 96 6.51 -3.69 10.13
C LEU A 96 7.29 -3.80 8.83
N HIS A 97 6.60 -4.11 7.74
CA HIS A 97 7.25 -4.22 6.43
C HIS A 97 7.68 -2.85 5.90
N GLY A 98 8.75 -2.83 5.10
CA GLY A 98 9.21 -1.64 4.38
C GLY A 98 8.37 -1.34 3.13
N PHE A 99 8.68 -0.22 2.45
CA PHE A 99 8.04 0.16 1.19
C PHE A 99 8.25 -0.93 0.12
N MET A 100 7.15 -1.40 -0.48
CA MET A 100 7.11 -2.48 -1.48
C MET A 100 7.64 -3.87 -1.03
N SER A 101 7.94 -4.05 0.26
CA SER A 101 8.40 -5.32 0.81
C SER A 101 7.24 -6.11 1.40
N ASP A 102 7.34 -7.43 1.29
CA ASP A 102 6.53 -8.38 2.04
C ASP A 102 7.32 -8.68 3.35
N GLY A 103 6.65 -8.78 4.51
CA GLY A 103 7.30 -8.88 5.84
C GLY A 103 8.01 -10.22 6.13
N ASP A 104 7.87 -11.15 5.20
CA ASP A 104 8.13 -12.58 5.28
C ASP A 104 9.57 -12.93 5.69
N SER A 105 10.56 -12.19 5.18
CA SER A 105 11.95 -12.62 5.28
C SER A 105 12.59 -12.39 6.64
N MET A 106 12.05 -11.48 7.46
CA MET A 106 12.54 -11.26 8.83
C MET A 106 11.79 -12.12 9.86
N ALA A 107 10.62 -12.64 9.50
CA ALA A 107 9.78 -13.41 10.40
C ALA A 107 10.47 -14.67 10.92
N GLY A 108 11.14 -15.41 10.04
CA GLY A 108 11.88 -16.62 10.41
C GLY A 108 12.98 -16.37 11.44
N MET A 109 13.74 -15.28 11.28
CA MET A 109 14.80 -14.92 12.23
C MET A 109 14.26 -14.69 13.65
N PHE A 110 13.18 -13.92 13.80
CA PHE A 110 12.61 -13.67 15.14
C PHE A 110 11.92 -14.92 15.72
N TYR A 111 11.34 -15.75 14.86
CA TYR A 111 10.80 -17.04 15.27
C TYR A 111 11.90 -17.98 15.79
N ASP A 112 13.01 -18.11 15.06
CA ASP A 112 14.19 -18.89 15.47
C ASP A 112 14.81 -18.38 16.78
N LEU A 113 14.70 -17.07 17.05
CA LEU A 113 15.13 -16.45 18.32
C LEU A 113 14.16 -16.69 19.50
N GLY A 114 13.07 -17.42 19.30
CA GLY A 114 12.13 -17.79 20.36
C GLY A 114 11.06 -16.72 20.64
N TYR A 115 10.76 -15.84 19.69
CA TYR A 115 9.66 -14.87 19.79
C TYR A 115 8.41 -15.41 19.10
N ASN A 116 7.23 -15.01 19.58
CA ASN A 116 6.05 -14.96 18.73
C ASN A 116 6.24 -13.83 17.71
N VAL A 117 5.71 -13.96 16.50
CA VAL A 117 5.89 -12.94 15.47
C VAL A 117 4.53 -12.42 15.01
N LEU A 118 4.35 -11.11 15.05
CA LEU A 118 3.18 -10.40 14.53
C LEU A 118 3.58 -9.59 13.31
N LEU A 119 2.95 -9.85 12.17
CA LEU A 119 3.20 -9.18 10.90
C LEU A 119 1.92 -8.46 10.45
N PRO A 120 1.68 -7.21 10.89
CA PRO A 120 0.60 -6.41 10.38
C PRO A 120 0.93 -5.89 8.97
N ASP A 121 0.00 -6.07 8.04
CA ASP A 121 0.03 -5.40 6.75
C ASP A 121 -0.22 -3.90 6.98
N ALA A 122 0.66 -3.02 6.49
CA ALA A 122 0.48 -1.58 6.63
C ALA A 122 -0.78 -1.10 5.91
N ARG A 123 -1.29 0.07 6.31
CA ARG A 123 -2.45 0.69 5.64
C ARG A 123 -2.18 0.80 4.13
N ALA A 124 -3.19 0.48 3.32
CA ALA A 124 -3.09 0.49 1.86
C ALA A 124 -2.04 -0.46 1.25
N HIS A 125 -1.59 -1.46 2.03
CA HIS A 125 -0.66 -2.50 1.60
C HIS A 125 -1.24 -3.89 1.89
N GLY A 126 -0.71 -4.89 1.19
CA GLY A 126 -1.09 -6.29 1.39
C GLY A 126 -2.61 -6.49 1.33
N ARG A 127 -3.16 -7.08 2.39
CA ARG A 127 -4.59 -7.33 2.57
C ARG A 127 -5.27 -6.31 3.50
N SER A 128 -4.52 -5.36 4.06
CA SER A 128 -5.07 -4.26 4.87
C SER A 128 -5.78 -3.22 3.99
N SER A 129 -6.86 -2.64 4.52
CA SER A 129 -7.63 -1.62 3.82
C SER A 129 -6.98 -0.22 3.94
N GLY A 130 -7.58 0.76 3.26
CA GLY A 130 -7.18 2.16 3.31
C GLY A 130 -6.35 2.62 2.11
N GLU A 131 -6.02 3.90 2.10
CA GLU A 131 -5.18 4.55 1.08
C GLU A 131 -3.91 5.11 1.73
N TYR A 132 -2.87 5.36 0.91
CA TYR A 132 -1.65 6.01 1.35
C TYR A 132 -1.96 7.36 2.00
N MET A 133 -1.26 7.69 3.09
CA MET A 133 -1.37 9.01 3.73
C MET A 133 -1.04 10.10 2.69
N GLY A 134 -2.02 10.95 2.38
CA GLY A 134 -1.94 11.97 1.31
C GLY A 134 -3.09 11.92 0.29
N ARG A 135 -3.89 10.84 0.26
CA ARG A 135 -5.19 10.79 -0.44
C ARG A 135 -6.29 10.44 0.56
N GLU A 136 -7.21 11.36 0.77
CA GLU A 136 -8.50 11.08 1.38
C GLU A 136 -9.52 10.88 0.25
N ARG A 137 -9.81 9.63 -0.17
CA ARG A 137 -11.20 9.18 -0.49
C ARG A 137 -11.31 7.69 -0.88
N ARG A 138 -11.86 6.94 0.10
CA ARG A 138 -12.87 5.85 0.08
C ARG A 138 -12.75 4.57 -0.79
N TYR A 139 -13.01 3.46 -0.05
CA TYR A 139 -13.58 2.12 -0.36
C TYR A 139 -12.77 1.13 -1.19
N PHE A 140 -12.51 -0.05 -0.61
CA PHE A 140 -13.23 -1.32 -0.91
C PHE A 140 -13.20 -2.19 0.36
N ALA A 141 -14.38 -2.46 0.92
CA ALA A 141 -14.62 -3.68 1.69
C ALA A 141 -15.04 -4.73 0.66
N LEU A 142 -14.44 -5.91 0.70
CA LEU A 142 -14.98 -7.06 -0.01
C LEU A 142 -16.22 -7.53 0.77
N ASP A 143 -17.33 -7.70 0.06
CA ASP A 143 -18.49 -8.50 0.51
C ASP A 143 -18.09 -9.96 0.68
#